data_AF-A0A7V9L2L4-F1
#
_entry.id   AF-A0A7V9L2L4-F1
#
_cell.length_a   1.000
_cell.length_b   1.000
_cell.length_c   1.000
_cell.angle_alpha   90.00
_cell.angle_beta   90.00
_cell.angle_gamma   90.00
#
_symmetry.space_group_name_H-M   'P 1'
#
loop_
_entity.id
_entity.type
_entity.pdbx_description
1 polymer ?
#
loop_
_entity_poly.entity_id
_entity_poly.type
_entity_poly.pdbx_seq_one_letter_code
_entity_poly.pdbx_strand_id
1 'polypeptide(L)'
;MRAALCLVVSACWSNPSKPAPAPPVPQQATARTCNDAAIGLERGTKGVRAPDAELINPMRTRCVEDAWPATAIDCFAMMGEDELGHCAGMLDQADREQLFTALNGGSGYGDKTELALIKAKIAAMSTGIPECDNWVLSVGHILACEEMPMTVRIQLGNETADSWSLPTSGLSGDAIKKMAAICDQTRGQLEQRAAGAGCKL
;
A
#
# COMPACT_ATOMS: atom_id res chain seq x y z
N MET A 1 89.86 -40.41 -4.28
CA MET A 1 89.42 -39.53 -5.39
C MET A 1 88.13 -40.09 -5.96
N ARG A 2 87.21 -39.18 -6.31
CA ARG A 2 85.90 -39.35 -6.99
C ARG A 2 84.70 -39.78 -6.13
N ALA A 3 83.75 -38.86 -6.10
CA ALA A 3 82.42 -38.86 -5.51
C ALA A 3 81.35 -39.21 -6.57
N ALA A 4 80.17 -39.62 -6.11
CA ALA A 4 78.86 -39.37 -6.74
C ALA A 4 77.76 -39.76 -5.72
N LEU A 5 77.20 -38.79 -4.98
CA LEU A 5 75.89 -38.16 -5.25
C LEU A 5 74.77 -39.17 -5.59
N CYS A 6 74.04 -39.60 -4.56
CA CYS A 6 72.68 -40.14 -4.70
C CYS A 6 71.67 -39.05 -4.32
N LEU A 7 70.91 -38.60 -5.32
CA LEU A 7 69.73 -37.76 -5.20
C LEU A 7 68.62 -38.55 -4.48
N VAL A 8 68.15 -38.07 -3.34
CA VAL A 8 66.94 -38.57 -2.68
C VAL A 8 65.75 -37.78 -3.22
N VAL A 9 64.86 -38.48 -3.92
CA VAL A 9 63.57 -37.96 -4.40
C VAL A 9 62.60 -37.92 -3.21
N SER A 10 62.33 -36.73 -2.68
CA SER A 10 61.23 -36.53 -1.73
C SER A 10 59.90 -36.59 -2.47
N ALA A 11 59.14 -37.66 -2.25
CA ALA A 11 57.76 -37.78 -2.71
C ALA A 11 56.84 -36.86 -1.88
N CYS A 12 56.22 -35.88 -2.55
CA CYS A 12 55.15 -35.06 -1.98
C CYS A 12 53.92 -35.95 -1.68
N TRP A 13 53.63 -36.17 -0.40
CA TRP A 13 52.35 -36.74 0.03
C TRP A 13 51.31 -35.62 0.06
N SER A 14 50.56 -35.48 -1.03
CA SER A 14 49.39 -34.61 -1.10
C SER A 14 48.25 -35.24 -0.30
N ASN A 15 47.96 -34.67 0.87
CA ASN A 15 46.73 -34.95 1.60
C ASN A 15 45.53 -34.55 0.72
N PRO A 16 44.51 -35.40 0.52
CA PRO A 16 43.27 -34.98 -0.14
C PRO A 16 42.49 -34.10 0.83
N SER A 17 42.66 -32.78 0.69
CA SER A 17 41.84 -31.79 1.35
C SER A 17 40.37 -32.07 1.03
N LYS A 18 39.59 -32.36 2.07
CA LYS A 18 38.14 -32.48 2.02
C LYS A 18 37.57 -31.29 1.23
N PRO A 19 36.70 -31.49 0.22
CA PRO A 19 36.10 -30.38 -0.51
C PRO A 19 35.43 -29.42 0.47
N ALA A 20 35.73 -28.13 0.35
CA ALA A 20 35.04 -27.11 1.10
C ALA A 20 33.52 -27.23 0.82
N PRO A 21 32.65 -27.12 1.85
CA PRO A 21 31.22 -27.10 1.63
C PRO A 21 30.88 -25.95 0.66
N ALA A 22 30.08 -26.27 -0.35
CA ALA A 22 29.63 -25.27 -1.31
C ALA A 22 28.97 -24.10 -0.57
N PRO A 23 29.19 -22.85 -1.02
CA PRO A 23 28.49 -21.71 -0.44
C PRO A 23 26.98 -21.96 -0.50
N PRO A 24 26.22 -21.61 0.56
CA PRO A 24 24.77 -21.78 0.55
C PRO A 24 24.21 -21.05 -0.66
N VAL A 25 23.42 -21.78 -1.46
CA VAL A 25 22.66 -21.19 -2.57
C VAL A 25 21.84 -20.05 -1.99
N PRO A 26 21.90 -18.82 -2.55
CA PRO A 26 21.01 -17.75 -2.13
C PRO A 26 19.57 -18.27 -2.23
N GLN A 27 18.89 -18.37 -1.09
CA GLN A 27 17.47 -18.67 -1.08
C GLN A 27 16.79 -17.52 -1.82
N GLN A 28 16.39 -17.75 -3.07
CA GLN A 28 15.49 -16.84 -3.75
C GLN A 28 14.24 -16.78 -2.89
N ALA A 29 13.97 -15.63 -2.27
CA ALA A 29 12.72 -15.39 -1.57
C ALA A 29 11.61 -15.73 -2.57
N THR A 30 10.79 -16.74 -2.27
CA THR A 30 9.65 -17.09 -3.11
C THR A 30 8.77 -15.85 -3.21
N ALA A 31 8.61 -15.33 -4.43
CA ALA A 31 7.74 -14.19 -4.70
C ALA A 31 6.35 -14.48 -4.14
N ARG A 32 5.75 -13.50 -3.46
CA ARG A 32 4.40 -13.66 -2.92
C ARG A 32 3.39 -13.82 -4.06
N THR A 33 2.30 -14.51 -3.76
CA THR A 33 1.25 -14.85 -4.72
C THR A 33 -0.01 -14.05 -4.45
N CYS A 34 -0.95 -14.01 -5.41
CA CYS A 34 -2.28 -13.47 -5.19
C CYS A 34 -3.03 -14.16 -4.02
N ASN A 35 -2.69 -15.41 -3.71
CA ASN A 35 -3.24 -16.08 -2.54
C ASN A 35 -2.69 -15.50 -1.22
N ASP A 36 -1.39 -15.18 -1.18
CA ASP A 36 -0.79 -14.49 -0.03
C ASP A 36 -1.38 -13.09 0.16
N ALA A 37 -1.55 -12.34 -0.93
CA ALA A 37 -2.18 -11.02 -0.92
C ALA A 37 -3.63 -11.07 -0.42
N ALA A 38 -4.42 -12.05 -0.88
CA ALA A 38 -5.80 -12.22 -0.43
C ALA A 38 -5.91 -12.57 1.06
N ILE A 39 -5.00 -13.40 1.59
CA ILE A 39 -4.91 -13.70 3.02
C ILE A 39 -4.52 -12.45 3.81
N GLY A 40 -3.55 -11.68 3.33
CA GLY A 40 -3.15 -10.43 3.96
C GLY A 40 -4.28 -9.40 3.99
N LEU A 41 -5.03 -9.26 2.89
CA LEU A 41 -6.28 -8.48 2.81
C LEU A 41 -7.32 -8.94 3.82
N GLU A 42 -7.60 -10.24 3.90
CA GLU A 42 -8.54 -10.80 4.88
C GLU A 42 -8.13 -10.41 6.31
N ARG A 43 -6.85 -10.57 6.68
CA ARG A 43 -6.36 -10.21 8.02
C ARG A 43 -6.40 -8.71 8.28
N GLY A 44 -5.82 -7.91 7.41
CA GLY A 44 -5.66 -6.46 7.60
C GLY A 44 -6.99 -5.69 7.60
N THR A 45 -8.04 -6.27 7.02
CA THR A 45 -9.38 -5.66 6.98
C THR A 45 -10.39 -6.33 7.92
N LYS A 46 -9.98 -7.35 8.69
CA LYS A 46 -10.90 -8.10 9.56
C LYS A 46 -11.61 -7.21 10.59
N GLY A 47 -10.91 -6.23 11.16
CA GLY A 47 -11.47 -5.33 12.17
C GLY A 47 -12.52 -4.35 11.65
N VAL A 48 -12.62 -4.20 10.33
CA VAL A 48 -13.50 -3.22 9.69
C VAL A 48 -14.57 -3.86 8.82
N ARG A 49 -14.64 -5.19 8.71
CA ARG A 49 -15.65 -5.88 7.89
C ARG A 49 -16.73 -6.54 8.75
N ALA A 50 -17.84 -6.90 8.10
CA ALA A 50 -18.84 -7.77 8.70
C ALA A 50 -18.21 -9.16 9.00
N PRO A 51 -18.58 -9.79 10.13
CA PRO A 51 -17.93 -11.01 10.61
C PRO A 51 -18.10 -12.24 9.69
N ASP A 52 -19.05 -12.18 8.75
CA ASP A 52 -19.40 -13.22 7.78
C ASP A 52 -18.98 -12.90 6.34
N ALA A 53 -18.34 -11.76 6.10
CA ALA A 53 -17.88 -11.39 4.76
C ALA A 53 -16.65 -12.22 4.36
N GLU A 54 -16.81 -13.13 3.40
CA GLU A 54 -15.69 -13.89 2.80
C GLU A 54 -14.94 -13.03 1.77
N LEU A 55 -13.66 -12.72 2.02
CA LEU A 55 -12.87 -11.85 1.16
C LEU A 55 -11.83 -12.59 0.29
N ILE A 56 -11.33 -13.73 0.76
CA ILE A 56 -10.18 -14.41 0.15
C ILE A 56 -10.42 -14.73 -1.33
N ASN A 57 -11.54 -15.38 -1.66
CA ASN A 57 -11.81 -15.79 -3.03
C ASN A 57 -12.04 -14.59 -3.97
N PRO A 58 -12.91 -13.61 -3.64
CA PRO A 58 -13.07 -12.40 -4.44
C PRO A 58 -11.74 -11.65 -4.67
N MET A 59 -10.90 -11.50 -3.64
CA MET A 59 -9.64 -10.75 -3.77
C MET A 59 -8.59 -11.49 -4.56
N ARG A 60 -8.51 -12.81 -4.42
CA ARG A 60 -7.61 -13.63 -5.25
C ARG A 60 -7.99 -13.51 -6.72
N THR A 61 -9.29 -13.57 -7.04
CA THR A 61 -9.78 -13.40 -8.41
C THR A 61 -9.41 -12.04 -8.97
N ARG A 62 -9.67 -10.95 -8.22
CA ARG A 62 -9.29 -9.59 -8.63
C ARG A 62 -7.80 -9.45 -8.89
N CYS A 63 -6.96 -9.88 -7.95
CA CYS A 63 -5.51 -9.82 -8.13
C CYS A 63 -5.03 -10.49 -9.42
N VAL A 64 -5.66 -11.60 -9.84
CA VAL A 64 -5.32 -12.30 -11.08
C VAL A 64 -5.90 -11.61 -12.31
N GLU A 65 -7.18 -11.25 -12.28
CA GLU A 65 -7.89 -10.66 -13.43
C GLU A 65 -7.43 -9.24 -13.75
N ASP A 66 -7.17 -8.45 -12.71
CA ASP A 66 -6.68 -7.07 -12.79
C ASP A 66 -5.14 -7.03 -12.96
N ALA A 67 -4.47 -8.19 -12.95
CA ALA A 67 -3.03 -8.32 -13.13
C ALA A 67 -2.19 -7.40 -12.21
N TRP A 68 -2.48 -7.43 -10.90
CA TRP A 68 -1.84 -6.53 -9.94
C TRP A 68 -0.31 -6.60 -9.99
N PRO A 69 0.39 -5.45 -9.83
CA PRO A 69 1.84 -5.42 -9.84
C PRO A 69 2.42 -6.19 -8.66
N ALA A 70 3.57 -6.84 -8.86
CA ALA A 70 4.25 -7.63 -7.82
C ALA A 70 4.48 -6.85 -6.52
N THR A 71 4.76 -5.55 -6.61
CA THR A 71 4.92 -4.65 -5.45
C THR A 71 3.64 -4.53 -4.62
N ALA A 72 2.47 -4.46 -5.26
CA ALA A 72 1.19 -4.44 -4.57
C ALA A 72 0.89 -5.81 -3.94
N ILE A 73 1.18 -6.91 -4.64
CA ILE A 73 1.01 -8.28 -4.13
C ILE A 73 1.85 -8.48 -2.86
N ASP A 74 3.12 -8.07 -2.89
CA ASP A 74 4.02 -8.15 -1.73
C ASP A 74 3.53 -7.28 -0.57
N CYS A 75 3.07 -6.05 -0.85
CA CYS A 75 2.51 -5.16 0.17
C CYS A 75 1.29 -5.79 0.83
N PHE A 76 0.29 -6.20 0.05
CA PHE A 76 -0.93 -6.81 0.58
C PHE A 76 -0.65 -8.10 1.35
N ALA A 77 0.31 -8.91 0.94
CA ALA A 77 0.68 -10.14 1.64
C ALA A 77 1.23 -9.89 3.06
N MET A 78 1.86 -8.74 3.28
CA MET A 78 2.50 -8.37 4.55
C MET A 78 1.70 -7.35 5.36
N MET A 79 0.67 -6.76 4.76
CA MET A 79 -0.19 -5.73 5.33
C MET A 79 -0.70 -6.06 6.74
N GLY A 80 -0.54 -5.09 7.64
CA GLY A 80 -1.18 -5.00 8.95
C GLY A 80 -2.53 -4.27 8.92
N GLU A 81 -3.06 -3.97 10.11
CA GLU A 81 -4.24 -3.10 10.25
C GLU A 81 -3.88 -1.68 9.78
N ASP A 82 -4.83 -0.97 9.16
CA ASP A 82 -4.70 0.39 8.63
C ASP A 82 -3.74 0.62 7.43
N GLU A 83 -3.01 -0.37 6.93
CA GLU A 83 -2.11 -0.20 5.76
C GLU A 83 -2.82 -0.40 4.40
N LEU A 84 -4.14 -0.65 4.40
CA LEU A 84 -4.94 -0.88 3.20
C LEU A 84 -4.78 0.23 2.17
N GLY A 85 -4.82 1.49 2.59
CA GLY A 85 -4.67 2.63 1.68
C GLY A 85 -3.28 2.72 1.07
N HIS A 86 -2.23 2.40 1.83
CA HIS A 86 -0.85 2.39 1.34
C HIS A 86 -0.66 1.33 0.25
N CYS A 87 -1.08 0.10 0.50
CA CYS A 87 -0.97 -0.98 -0.50
C CYS A 87 -1.89 -0.74 -1.70
N ALA A 88 -3.11 -0.24 -1.49
CA ALA A 88 -4.04 0.10 -2.58
C ALA A 88 -3.51 1.25 -3.46
N GLY A 89 -2.70 2.17 -2.91
CA GLY A 89 -2.04 3.22 -3.67
C GLY A 89 -1.00 2.71 -4.68
N MET A 90 -0.56 1.44 -4.57
CA MET A 90 0.32 0.80 -5.54
C MET A 90 -0.42 0.21 -6.75
N LEU A 91 -1.75 0.14 -6.67
CA LEU A 91 -2.60 -0.26 -7.78
C LEU A 91 -2.88 0.95 -8.68
N ASP A 92 -3.19 0.66 -9.96
CA ASP A 92 -3.75 1.71 -10.80
C ASP A 92 -5.11 2.18 -10.28
N GLN A 93 -5.64 3.27 -10.84
CA GLN A 93 -6.89 3.84 -10.36
C GLN A 93 -8.06 2.88 -10.54
N ALA A 94 -8.14 2.17 -11.69
CA ALA A 94 -9.26 1.30 -12.01
C ALA A 94 -9.30 0.08 -11.07
N ASP A 95 -8.16 -0.58 -10.86
CA ASP A 95 -8.00 -1.74 -9.99
C ASP A 95 -8.28 -1.38 -8.53
N ARG A 96 -7.86 -0.19 -8.11
CA ARG A 96 -8.14 0.33 -6.77
C ARG A 96 -9.63 0.58 -6.55
N GLU A 97 -10.34 1.14 -7.54
CA GLU A 97 -11.79 1.31 -7.47
C GLU A 97 -12.50 -0.04 -7.40
N GLN A 98 -12.04 -1.04 -8.17
CA GLN A 98 -12.55 -2.41 -8.12
C GLN A 98 -12.30 -3.08 -6.76
N LEU A 99 -11.09 -2.91 -6.19
CA LEU A 99 -10.73 -3.36 -4.85
C LEU A 99 -11.68 -2.79 -3.80
N PHE A 100 -11.84 -1.47 -3.75
CA PHE A 100 -12.71 -0.84 -2.76
C PHE A 100 -14.18 -1.18 -2.96
N THR A 101 -14.63 -1.40 -4.19
CA THR A 101 -15.98 -1.88 -4.47
C THR A 101 -16.21 -3.27 -3.90
N ALA A 102 -15.25 -4.17 -4.10
CA ALA A 102 -15.33 -5.54 -3.59
C ALA A 102 -15.23 -5.60 -2.06
N LEU A 103 -14.42 -4.73 -1.44
CA LEU A 103 -14.35 -4.58 0.02
C LEU A 103 -15.63 -3.98 0.62
N ASN A 104 -16.36 -3.18 -0.16
CA ASN A 104 -17.60 -2.53 0.25
C ASN A 104 -18.85 -3.40 0.03
N GLY A 105 -18.72 -4.67 -0.37
CA GLY A 105 -19.68 -5.77 -0.12
C GLY A 105 -21.19 -5.56 -0.32
N GLY A 106 -21.65 -4.53 -1.04
CA GLY A 106 -23.01 -4.37 -1.52
C GLY A 106 -24.08 -3.82 -0.55
N SER A 107 -23.97 -3.88 0.79
CA SER A 107 -24.99 -3.27 1.66
C SER A 107 -24.66 -3.24 3.15
N GLY A 108 -24.77 -2.05 3.77
CA GLY A 108 -25.17 -1.92 5.18
C GLY A 108 -24.08 -2.08 6.24
N TYR A 109 -22.88 -1.57 6.01
CA TYR A 109 -21.90 -1.50 7.08
C TYR A 109 -22.22 -0.40 8.10
N GLY A 110 -21.79 -0.59 9.35
CA GLY A 110 -21.82 0.47 10.35
C GLY A 110 -20.77 1.54 10.04
N ASP A 111 -21.01 2.77 10.48
CA ASP A 111 -20.19 3.96 10.23
C ASP A 111 -18.67 3.76 10.36
N LYS A 112 -18.22 2.89 11.27
CA LYS A 112 -16.79 2.59 11.49
C LYS A 112 -16.13 1.94 10.27
N THR A 113 -16.82 1.00 9.63
CA THR A 113 -16.33 0.34 8.42
C THR A 113 -16.27 1.32 7.26
N GLU A 114 -17.33 2.13 7.10
CA GLU A 114 -17.38 3.14 6.06
C GLU A 114 -16.24 4.14 6.23
N LEU A 115 -16.03 4.66 7.44
CA LEU A 115 -14.91 5.56 7.72
C LEU A 115 -13.55 4.89 7.45
N ALA A 116 -13.36 3.62 7.80
CA ALA A 116 -12.10 2.92 7.53
C ALA A 116 -11.82 2.77 6.02
N LEU A 117 -12.85 2.41 5.23
CA LEU A 117 -12.72 2.33 3.78
C LEU A 117 -12.46 3.69 3.15
N ILE A 118 -13.14 4.74 3.62
CA ILE A 118 -12.88 6.12 3.21
C ILE A 118 -11.44 6.51 3.53
N LYS A 119 -10.95 6.28 4.75
CA LYS A 119 -9.56 6.57 5.13
C LYS A 119 -8.58 5.85 4.21
N ALA A 120 -8.83 4.58 3.89
CA ALA A 120 -8.00 3.84 2.96
C ALA A 120 -8.04 4.42 1.53
N LYS A 121 -9.22 4.83 1.04
CA LYS A 121 -9.36 5.52 -0.25
C LYS A 121 -8.55 6.81 -0.29
N ILE A 122 -8.70 7.66 0.73
CA ILE A 122 -7.97 8.93 0.85
C ILE A 122 -6.46 8.68 0.91
N ALA A 123 -6.00 7.73 1.71
CA ALA A 123 -4.57 7.41 1.83
C ALA A 123 -3.96 6.85 0.54
N ALA A 124 -4.77 6.28 -0.36
CA ALA A 124 -4.32 5.83 -1.66
C ALA A 124 -4.27 6.96 -2.71
N MET A 125 -4.92 8.12 -2.47
CA MET A 125 -5.01 9.19 -3.47
C MET A 125 -3.67 9.89 -3.67
N SER A 126 -3.33 10.09 -4.94
CA SER A 126 -2.20 10.91 -5.39
C SER A 126 -2.64 11.63 -6.66
N THR A 127 -2.61 12.96 -6.63
CA THR A 127 -3.08 13.81 -7.73
C THR A 127 -1.95 14.21 -8.66
N GLY A 128 -0.70 14.17 -8.17
CA GLY A 128 0.49 14.67 -8.85
C GLY A 128 0.66 16.19 -8.75
N ILE A 129 -0.20 16.87 -7.99
CA ILE A 129 -0.14 18.31 -7.71
C ILE A 129 0.14 18.48 -6.21
N PRO A 130 1.33 18.96 -5.80
CA PRO A 130 1.76 18.97 -4.40
C PRO A 130 0.77 19.64 -3.44
N GLU A 131 0.15 20.75 -3.84
CA GLU A 131 -0.83 21.47 -3.02
C GLU A 131 -2.10 20.63 -2.78
N CYS A 132 -2.52 19.86 -3.77
CA CYS A 132 -3.68 18.98 -3.67
C CYS A 132 -3.37 17.72 -2.88
N ASP A 133 -2.17 17.16 -3.03
CA ASP A 133 -1.71 16.03 -2.21
C ASP A 133 -1.64 16.44 -0.73
N ASN A 134 -1.15 17.65 -0.42
CA ASN A 134 -1.17 18.20 0.95
C ASN A 134 -2.59 18.42 1.49
N TRP A 135 -3.53 18.83 0.64
CA TRP A 135 -4.93 18.93 1.01
C TRP A 135 -5.54 17.56 1.32
N VAL A 136 -5.28 16.53 0.49
CA VAL A 136 -5.71 15.14 0.73
C VAL A 136 -5.15 14.61 2.06
N LEU A 137 -3.88 14.88 2.36
CA LEU A 137 -3.26 14.52 3.64
C LEU A 137 -3.98 15.20 4.82
N SER A 138 -4.34 16.47 4.69
CA SER A 138 -5.10 17.23 5.71
C SER A 138 -6.48 16.62 5.95
N VAL A 139 -7.17 16.18 4.89
CA VAL A 139 -8.42 15.43 5.01
C VAL A 139 -8.17 14.14 5.82
N GLY A 140 -7.12 13.38 5.50
CA GLY A 140 -6.74 12.17 6.23
C GLY A 140 -6.57 12.38 7.74
N HIS A 141 -5.93 13.48 8.14
CA HIS A 141 -5.79 13.85 9.56
C HIS A 141 -7.13 14.16 10.23
N ILE A 142 -8.05 14.83 9.54
CA ILE A 142 -9.40 15.09 10.05
C ILE A 142 -10.21 13.81 10.21
N LEU A 143 -10.12 12.89 9.25
CA LEU A 143 -10.80 11.60 9.35
C LEU A 143 -10.32 10.78 10.56
N ALA A 144 -9.07 10.99 10.99
CA ALA A 144 -8.51 10.39 12.20
C ALA A 144 -8.87 11.13 13.50
N CYS A 145 -9.42 12.35 13.44
CA CYS A 145 -9.77 13.12 14.62
C CYS A 145 -11.08 12.62 15.27
N GLU A 146 -10.97 12.07 16.48
CA GLU A 146 -12.13 11.51 17.20
C GLU A 146 -13.11 12.56 17.73
N GLU A 147 -12.63 13.79 17.97
CA GLU A 147 -13.46 14.93 18.38
C GLU A 147 -14.45 15.35 17.27
N MET A 148 -14.15 15.01 16.02
CA MET A 148 -15.07 15.28 14.92
C MET A 148 -16.19 14.22 14.89
N PRO A 149 -17.47 14.63 14.77
CA PRO A 149 -18.58 13.68 14.66
C PRO A 149 -18.35 12.70 13.50
N MET A 150 -18.72 11.43 13.72
CA MET A 150 -18.54 10.34 12.75
C MET A 150 -19.17 10.67 11.39
N THR A 151 -20.39 11.19 11.41
CA THR A 151 -21.13 11.59 10.20
C THR A 151 -20.40 12.67 9.40
N VAL A 152 -19.77 13.63 10.08
CA VAL A 152 -19.00 14.70 9.43
C VAL A 152 -17.73 14.13 8.79
N ARG A 153 -17.05 13.20 9.45
CA ARG A 153 -15.87 12.52 8.90
C ARG A 153 -16.23 11.72 7.66
N ILE A 154 -17.28 10.90 7.73
CA ILE A 154 -17.75 10.10 6.60
C ILE A 154 -18.15 11.01 5.43
N GLN A 155 -18.95 12.06 5.68
CA GLN A 155 -19.36 12.99 4.64
C GLN A 155 -18.15 13.66 3.97
N LEU A 156 -17.24 14.24 4.75
CA LEU A 156 -16.04 14.90 4.22
C LEU A 156 -15.20 13.94 3.37
N GLY A 157 -15.00 12.71 3.83
CA GLY A 157 -14.18 11.75 3.11
C GLY A 157 -14.85 11.19 1.87
N ASN A 158 -16.17 11.02 1.86
CA ASN A 158 -16.92 10.66 0.64
C ASN A 158 -16.87 11.81 -0.39
N GLU A 159 -17.17 13.05 0.02
CA GLU A 159 -17.09 14.23 -0.85
C GLU A 159 -15.68 14.40 -1.45
N THR A 160 -14.66 14.15 -0.63
CA THR A 160 -13.27 14.14 -1.08
C THR A 160 -13.03 13.04 -2.10
N ALA A 161 -13.42 11.81 -1.80
CA ALA A 161 -13.17 10.69 -2.69
C ALA A 161 -13.85 10.84 -4.06
N ASP A 162 -15.08 11.36 -4.06
CA ASP A 162 -15.84 11.59 -5.28
C ASP A 162 -15.20 12.68 -6.15
N SER A 163 -14.69 13.75 -5.52
CA SER A 163 -14.07 14.89 -6.22
C SER A 163 -12.81 14.54 -7.01
N TRP A 164 -12.10 13.48 -6.59
CA TRP A 164 -10.80 13.09 -7.15
C TRP A 164 -10.86 11.87 -8.07
N SER A 165 -12.05 11.39 -8.41
CA SER A 165 -12.25 10.40 -9.47
C SER A 165 -11.95 10.95 -10.89
N LEU A 166 -11.69 12.26 -11.03
CA LEU A 166 -11.45 12.92 -12.31
C LEU A 166 -9.97 12.80 -12.72
N PRO A 167 -9.67 12.42 -13.98
CA PRO A 167 -8.29 12.26 -14.44
C PRO A 167 -7.54 13.60 -14.44
N THR A 168 -6.41 13.66 -13.73
CA THR A 168 -5.50 14.83 -13.70
C THR A 168 -4.44 14.78 -14.80
N SER A 169 -4.35 13.67 -15.55
CA SER A 169 -3.43 13.50 -16.67
C SER A 169 -3.82 14.37 -17.86
N GLY A 170 -2.84 15.01 -18.49
CA GLY A 170 -3.06 15.80 -19.72
C GLY A 170 -3.63 17.20 -19.48
N LEU A 171 -3.71 17.64 -18.22
CA LEU A 171 -4.07 19.02 -17.90
C LEU A 171 -3.01 20.02 -18.39
N SER A 172 -3.47 21.19 -18.83
CA SER A 172 -2.57 22.29 -19.16
C SER A 172 -1.88 22.84 -17.91
N GLY A 173 -0.71 23.46 -18.08
CA GLY A 173 -0.01 24.10 -16.95
C GLY A 173 -0.85 25.16 -16.22
N ASP A 174 -1.72 25.87 -16.94
CA ASP A 174 -2.64 26.84 -16.34
C ASP A 174 -3.77 26.17 -15.55
N ALA A 175 -4.26 25.01 -16.00
CA ALA A 175 -5.23 24.22 -15.25
C ALA A 175 -4.60 23.67 -13.96
N ILE A 176 -3.37 23.16 -14.02
CA ILE A 176 -2.62 22.69 -12.85
C ILE A 176 -2.45 23.83 -11.84
N LYS A 177 -2.03 25.03 -12.28
CA LYS A 177 -1.89 26.20 -11.39
C LYS A 177 -3.20 26.60 -10.71
N LYS A 178 -4.32 26.57 -11.45
CA LYS A 178 -5.64 26.88 -10.89
C LYS A 178 -6.06 25.84 -9.85
N MET A 179 -5.85 24.56 -10.13
CA MET A 179 -6.14 23.48 -9.18
C MET A 179 -5.28 23.61 -7.92
N ALA A 180 -3.97 23.85 -8.06
CA ALA A 180 -3.07 24.06 -6.93
C ALA A 180 -3.56 25.20 -6.02
N ALA A 181 -3.96 26.34 -6.60
CA ALA A 181 -4.48 27.47 -5.84
C ALA A 181 -5.81 27.15 -5.11
N ILE A 182 -6.70 26.39 -5.74
CA ILE A 182 -7.96 25.94 -5.12
C ILE A 182 -7.68 24.99 -3.96
N CYS A 183 -6.77 24.03 -4.14
CA CYS A 183 -6.37 23.09 -3.09
C CYS A 183 -5.74 23.80 -1.89
N ASP A 184 -4.88 24.79 -2.12
CA ASP A 184 -4.28 25.57 -1.03
C ASP A 184 -5.33 26.41 -0.27
N GLN A 185 -6.23 27.07 -1.00
CA GLN A 185 -7.31 27.86 -0.41
C GLN A 185 -8.27 26.98 0.41
N THR A 186 -8.69 25.85 -0.14
CA THR A 186 -9.61 24.92 0.53
C THR A 186 -8.96 24.23 1.73
N ARG A 187 -7.64 24.02 1.71
CA ARG A 187 -6.88 23.53 2.87
C ARG A 187 -6.96 24.51 4.04
N GLY A 188 -6.79 25.82 3.79
CA GLY A 188 -6.93 26.81 4.86
C GLY A 188 -8.33 26.83 5.50
N GLN A 189 -9.38 26.59 4.72
CA GLN A 189 -10.75 26.46 5.25
C GLN A 189 -10.93 25.17 6.07
N LEU A 190 -10.33 24.09 5.58
CA LEU A 190 -10.34 22.79 6.25
C LEU A 190 -9.62 22.86 7.61
N GLU A 191 -8.49 23.57 7.67
CA GLU A 191 -7.74 23.81 8.90
C GLU A 191 -8.53 24.60 9.95
N GLN A 192 -9.23 25.65 9.53
CA GLN A 192 -10.09 26.43 10.43
C GLN A 192 -11.23 25.57 10.99
N ARG A 193 -11.85 24.73 10.16
CA ARG A 193 -12.91 23.80 10.58
C ARG A 193 -12.38 22.76 11.56
N ALA A 194 -11.20 22.19 11.30
CA ALA A 194 -10.54 21.24 12.17
C ALA A 194 -10.24 21.86 13.54
N ALA A 195 -9.64 23.06 13.57
CA ALA A 195 -9.33 23.78 14.79
C ALA A 195 -10.59 24.09 15.62
N GLY A 196 -11.69 24.48 14.97
CA GLY A 196 -12.98 24.72 15.63
C GLY A 196 -13.58 23.47 16.29
N ALA A 197 -13.24 22.28 15.79
CA ALA A 197 -13.64 20.99 16.36
C ALA A 197 -12.63 20.44 17.39
N GLY A 198 -11.52 21.15 17.66
CA GLY A 198 -10.45 20.70 18.56
C GLY A 198 -9.44 19.74 17.92
N CYS A 199 -9.51 19.53 16.60
CA CYS A 199 -8.56 18.71 15.86
C CYS A 199 -7.28 19.50 15.54
N LYS A 200 -6.12 18.84 15.64
CA LYS A 200 -4.83 19.39 15.19
C LYS A 200 -4.45 18.75 13.86
N LEU A 201 -4.10 19.59 12.89
CA LEU A 201 -3.53 19.22 11.60
C LEU A 201 -2.01 19.41 11.64
#